data_AF-A0AAX1L886-F1
#
_entry.id   AF-A0AAX1L886-F1
#
_cell.length_a   1.000
_cell.length_b   1.000
_cell.length_c   1.000
_cell.angle_alpha   90.00
_cell.angle_beta   90.00
_cell.angle_gamma   90.00
#
_symmetry.space_group_name_H-M   'P 1'
#
loop_
_entity.id
_entity.type
_entity.pdbx_description
1 polymer ?
#
loop_
_entity_poly.entity_id
_entity_poly.type
_entity_poly.pdbx_seq_one_letter_code
_entity_poly.pdbx_strand_id
1 'polypeptide(L)' 'MTSLSAAEARAHLERLIDQVNADSEPGTITGPRGNAVPPVHPRAEGIDAPYLR' A
#
# COMPACT_ATOMS: atom_id res chain seq x y z
N MET A 1 3.45 -8.43 -7.79
CA MET A 1 3.62 -6.98 -8.06
C MET A 1 2.60 -6.51 -9.08
N THR A 2 1.60 -5.79 -8.62
CA THR A 2 0.54 -5.19 -9.44
C THR A 2 0.98 -3.79 -9.89
N SER A 3 0.94 -3.51 -11.19
CA SER A 3 1.26 -2.20 -11.75
C SER A 3 0.00 -1.52 -12.27
N LEU A 4 -0.24 -0.28 -11.84
CA LEU A 4 -1.42 0.52 -12.17
C LEU A 4 -0.99 1.86 -12.76
N SER A 5 -1.78 2.43 -13.66
CA SER A 5 -1.53 3.79 -14.13
C SER A 5 -1.87 4.83 -13.06
N ALA A 6 -1.22 5.99 -13.10
CA ALA A 6 -1.55 7.11 -12.22
C ALA A 6 -3.02 7.55 -12.32
N ALA A 7 -3.66 7.38 -13.48
CA ALA A 7 -5.08 7.69 -13.68
C ALA A 7 -5.98 6.69 -12.92
N GLU A 8 -5.70 5.39 -13.03
CA GLU A 8 -6.45 4.35 -12.32
C GLU A 8 -6.25 4.44 -10.80
N ALA A 9 -5.00 4.67 -10.36
CA ALA A 9 -4.69 4.86 -8.95
C ALA A 9 -5.43 6.07 -8.36
N ARG A 10 -5.57 7.16 -9.14
CA ARG A 10 -6.34 8.34 -8.71
C ARG A 10 -7.84 8.06 -8.62
N ALA A 11 -8.39 7.28 -9.55
CA ALA A 11 -9.82 6.93 -9.54
C ALA A 11 -10.21 6.01 -8.37
N HIS A 12 -9.25 5.28 -7.79
CA HIS A 12 -9.50 4.21 -6.83
C HIS A 12 -8.54 4.20 -5.64
N LEU A 13 -8.08 5.38 -5.21
CA LEU A 13 -7.01 5.52 -4.22
C LEU A 13 -7.28 4.80 -2.90
N GLU A 14 -8.47 5.00 -2.30
CA GLU A 14 -8.81 4.37 -1.02
C GLU A 14 -8.78 2.85 -1.10
N ARG A 15 -9.39 2.27 -2.15
CA ARG A 15 -9.39 0.82 -2.38
C ARG A 15 -7.97 0.28 -2.59
N LEU A 16 -7.11 1.05 -3.27
CA LEU A 16 -5.72 0.68 -3.48
C LEU A 16 -4.95 0.61 -2.15
N ILE A 17 -5.14 1.60 -1.27
CA ILE A 17 -4.52 1.63 0.06
C ILE A 17 -4.97 0.42 0.87
N ASP A 18 -6.27 0.13 0.89
CA ASP A 18 -6.82 -1.04 1.58
C ASP A 18 -6.21 -2.34 1.07
N GLN A 19 -6.09 -2.49 -0.25
CA GLN A 19 -5.52 -3.70 -0.87
C GLN A 19 -4.03 -3.87 -0.53
N VAL A 20 -3.22 -2.81 -0.67
CA VAL A 20 -1.78 -2.84 -0.39
C VAL A 20 -1.51 -3.18 1.08
N ASN A 21 -2.33 -2.64 1.99
CA ASN A 21 -2.25 -2.97 3.41
C ASN A 21 -2.74 -4.39 3.70
N ALA A 22 -3.85 -4.81 3.10
CA ALA A 22 -4.41 -6.14 3.28
C ALA A 22 -3.42 -7.21 2.81
N ASP A 23 -2.84 -7.07 1.63
CA ASP A 23 -1.92 -8.07 1.08
C ASP A 23 -0.52 -7.98 1.70
N SER A 24 -0.21 -6.85 2.34
CA SER A 24 1.15 -6.51 2.77
C SER A 24 2.16 -6.57 1.62
N GLU A 25 1.69 -6.33 0.39
CA GLU A 25 2.50 -6.32 -0.82
C GLU A 25 2.52 -4.92 -1.46
N PRO A 26 3.70 -4.43 -1.87
CA PRO A 26 3.80 -3.13 -2.53
C PRO A 26 3.20 -3.16 -3.95
N GLY A 27 2.33 -2.19 -4.23
CA GLY A 27 1.88 -1.86 -5.58
C GLY A 27 2.86 -0.91 -6.29
N THR A 28 2.83 -0.89 -7.63
CA THR A 28 3.54 0.14 -8.42
C THR A 28 2.53 1.01 -9.16
N ILE A 29 2.62 2.32 -8.97
CA ILE A 29 1.87 3.31 -9.75
C ILE A 29 2.80 3.87 -10.81
N THR A 30 2.49 3.67 -12.07
CA THR A 30 3.26 4.16 -13.22
C THR A 30 2.63 5.44 -13.74
N GLY A 31 3.44 6.49 -13.89
CA GLY A 31 3.00 7.78 -14.45
C GLY A 31 4.01 8.37 -15.43
N PRO A 32 3.62 9.42 -16.18
CA PRO A 32 4.49 10.08 -17.14
C PRO A 32 5.72 10.74 -16.51
N ARG A 33 5.72 10.93 -15.18
CA ARG A 33 6.83 11.51 -14.41
C ARG A 33 7.69 10.47 -13.70
N GLY A 34 7.42 9.18 -13.91
CA GLY A 34 8.07 8.06 -13.23
C GLY A 34 7.10 7.24 -12.36
N ASN A 35 7.68 6.30 -11.61
CA ASN A 35 6.93 5.33 -10.81
C ASN A 35 6.88 5.75 -9.34
N ALA A 36 5.76 5.46 -8.68
CA ALA A 36 5.59 5.59 -7.23
C ALA A 36 5.23 4.23 -6.63
N VAL A 37 5.71 3.97 -5.42
CA VAL A 37 5.40 2.77 -4.64
C VAL A 37 4.67 3.24 -3.37
N PRO A 38 3.38 2.88 -3.19
CA PRO A 38 2.68 3.20 -1.96
C PRO A 38 3.32 2.49 -0.75
N PRO A 39 3.36 3.13 0.43
CA PRO A 39 3.87 2.48 1.62
C PRO A 39 2.95 1.34 2.04
N VAL A 40 3.55 0.19 2.35
CA VAL A 40 2.87 -0.95 2.98
C VAL A 40 2.97 -0.76 4.50
N HIS A 41 1.86 -0.85 5.22
CA HIS A 41 1.93 -1.03 6.66
C HIS A 41 2.37 -2.48 6.97
N PRO A 42 3.49 -2.70 7.67
CA PRO A 42 3.83 -4.05 8.10
C PRO A 42 2.71 -4.55 9.00
N ARG A 43 2.12 -5.71 8.68
CA ARG A 43 1.21 -6.39 9.59
C ARG A 43 1.95 -6.57 10.91
N ALA A 44 1.33 -6.12 12.00
CA ALA A 44 1.82 -6.33 13.34
C ALA A 44 1.67 -7.82 13.69
N GLU A 45 2.49 -8.68 13.09
CA GLU A 45 2.66 -10.04 13.55
C GLU A 45 3.51 -10.00 14.82
N GLY A 46 2.86 -10.14 15.98
CA GLY A 46 3.52 -10.60 17.20
C GLY A 46 4.35 -9.58 17.97
N ILE A 47 3.94 -8.31 18.05
CA ILE A 47 4.34 -7.49 19.21
C ILE A 47 3.26 -7.68 20.26
N ASP A 48 3.39 -8.75 21.04
CA ASP A 48 2.87 -8.79 22.40
C ASP A 48 3.22 -7.42 23.01
N ALA A 49 2.23 -6.62 23.37
CA ALA A 49 2.42 -5.21 23.74
C ALA A 49 2.49 -5.09 25.26
N PRO A 50 3.66 -5.28 25.92
CA PRO A 50 3.78 -5.17 27.36
C PRO A 50 3.71 -3.72 27.87
N TYR A 51 3.49 -2.74 26.99
CA TYR A 51 3.55 -1.31 27.34
C TYR A 51 2.20 -0.59 27.35
N LEU A 52 1.07 -1.31 27.25
CA LEU A 52 -0.22 -0.76 27.67
C LEU A 52 -0.47 -1.12 29.14
N ARG A 53 0.12 -0.31 30.03
CA ARG A 53 -0.30 -0.15 31.42
C ARG A 53 -0.55 1.32 31.70
#